data_AF-A0AAV6TS72-F1
#
_entry.id   AF-A0AAV6TS72-F1
#
_cell.length_a   1.000
_cell.length_b   1.000
_cell.length_c   1.000
_cell.angle_alpha   90.00
_cell.angle_beta   90.00
_cell.angle_gamma   90.00
#
_symmetry.space_group_name_H-M   'P 1'
#
loop_
_entity.id
_entity.type
_entity.pdbx_description
1 polymer ?
#
loop_
_entity_poly.entity_id
_entity_poly.type
_entity_poly.pdbx_seq_one_letter_code
_entity_poly.pdbx_strand_id
1 'polypeptide(L)'
;MSEVDLKIACDTYVQGLAKNLRIIPQKTLGQSSKPAWHFERRKRLSSSFFKDIGSRRASTPCTNLVKRIVHGSHVKTAAMSYDHHTATILNRLLAEHMNTSPGPPSRNAACMYTEKALSSALAQTVWWGKMVL
;
A
#
# COMPACT_ATOMS: atom_id res chain seq x y z
N MET A 1 -34.95 13.80 1.61
CA MET A 1 -34.03 13.16 2.56
C MET A 1 -33.65 14.22 3.57
N SER A 2 -34.11 14.09 4.81
CA SER A 2 -33.92 15.11 5.85
C SER A 2 -32.52 15.04 6.44
N GLU A 3 -32.04 16.11 7.05
CA GLU A 3 -30.76 16.16 7.77
C GLU A 3 -30.68 15.10 8.88
N VAL A 4 -31.83 14.79 9.49
CA VAL A 4 -31.99 13.74 10.49
C VAL A 4 -31.75 12.34 9.90
N ASP A 5 -32.27 12.07 8.70
CA ASP A 5 -32.06 10.79 8.00
C ASP A 5 -30.58 10.57 7.66
N LEU A 6 -29.90 11.64 7.23
CA LEU A 6 -28.45 11.62 6.95
C LEU A 6 -27.64 11.30 8.20
N LYS A 7 -27.98 11.94 9.33
CA LYS A 7 -27.29 11.70 10.60
C LYS A 7 -27.47 10.26 11.08
N ILE A 8 -28.70 9.74 11.04
CA ILE A 8 -29.00 8.35 11.42
C ILE A 8 -28.24 7.35 10.55
N ALA A 9 -28.21 7.58 9.23
CA ALA A 9 -27.45 6.74 8.30
C ALA A 9 -25.95 6.75 8.60
N CYS A 10 -25.39 7.93 8.90
CA CYS A 10 -23.98 8.09 9.25
C CYS A 10 -23.65 7.34 10.56
N ASP A 11 -24.46 7.54 11.60
CA ASP A 11 -24.27 6.91 12.91
C ASP A 11 -24.37 5.37 12.79
N THR A 12 -25.34 4.87 12.02
CA THR A 12 -25.50 3.44 11.74
C THR A 12 -24.29 2.87 10.99
N TYR A 13 -23.77 3.59 10.00
CA TYR A 13 -22.58 3.19 9.25
C TYR A 13 -21.34 3.12 10.15
N VAL A 14 -21.13 4.12 11.00
CA VAL A 14 -19.99 4.18 11.95
C VAL A 14 -20.05 3.04 12.96
N GLN A 15 -21.24 2.73 13.50
CA GLN A 15 -21.42 1.59 14.41
C GLN A 15 -21.16 0.24 13.71
N GLY A 16 -21.61 0.09 12.46
CA GLY A 16 -21.31 -1.08 11.63
C GLY A 16 -19.80 -1.24 11.33
N LEU A 17 -19.07 -0.13 11.24
CA LEU A 17 -17.63 -0.10 11.01
C LEU A 17 -16.84 -0.81 12.12
N ALA A 18 -17.25 -0.68 13.39
CA ALA A 18 -16.59 -1.33 14.52
C ALA A 18 -16.63 -2.87 14.43
N LYS A 19 -17.76 -3.45 14.00
CA LYS A 19 -17.88 -4.90 13.77
C LYS A 19 -17.03 -5.35 12.58
N ASN A 20 -17.00 -4.54 11.53
CA ASN A 20 -16.25 -4.79 10.31
C ASN A 20 -14.72 -4.78 10.54
N LEU A 21 -14.21 -3.97 11.47
CA LEU A 21 -12.78 -3.85 11.78
C LEU A 21 -12.13 -5.16 12.27
N ARG A 22 -12.89 -6.07 12.87
CA ARG A 22 -12.34 -7.36 13.34
C ARG A 22 -12.40 -8.45 12.27
N ILE A 23 -13.48 -8.47 11.49
CA ILE A 23 -13.80 -9.57 10.57
C ILE A 23 -13.15 -9.36 9.20
N ILE A 24 -13.17 -8.12 8.69
CA ILE A 24 -12.65 -7.82 7.34
C ILE A 24 -11.15 -8.14 7.25
N PRO A 25 -10.27 -7.71 8.17
CA PRO A 25 -8.84 -7.97 8.04
C PRO A 25 -8.51 -9.46 7.94
N GLN A 26 -9.22 -10.30 8.70
CA GLN A 26 -9.06 -11.76 8.66
C GLN A 26 -9.45 -12.34 7.30
N LYS A 27 -10.61 -11.93 6.76
CA LYS A 27 -11.08 -12.38 5.44
C LYS A 27 -10.22 -11.87 4.29
N THR A 28 -9.53 -10.75 4.49
CA THR A 28 -8.67 -10.13 3.49
C THR A 28 -7.18 -10.35 3.73
N LEU A 29 -6.82 -11.22 4.68
CA LEU A 29 -5.43 -11.56 4.96
C LEU A 29 -4.84 -12.27 3.73
N GLY A 30 -3.78 -11.69 3.15
CA GLY A 30 -3.28 -12.05 1.81
C GLY A 30 -3.63 -11.05 0.70
N GLN A 31 -4.35 -9.97 1.02
CA GLN A 31 -4.56 -8.79 0.15
C GLN A 31 -5.07 -9.17 -1.24
N SER A 32 -4.34 -8.80 -2.31
CA SER A 32 -4.73 -9.00 -3.71
C SER A 32 -4.94 -10.47 -4.11
N SER A 33 -4.41 -11.42 -3.35
CA SER A 33 -4.65 -12.85 -3.56
C SER A 33 -6.06 -13.30 -3.13
N LYS A 34 -6.76 -12.51 -2.30
CA LYS A 34 -8.10 -12.83 -1.79
C LYS A 34 -9.18 -12.08 -2.59
N PRO A 35 -10.18 -12.76 -3.17
CA PRO A 35 -11.30 -12.09 -3.84
C PRO A 35 -12.07 -11.11 -2.94
N ALA A 36 -12.21 -11.45 -1.65
CA ALA A 36 -12.85 -10.60 -0.65
C ALA A 36 -12.17 -9.22 -0.50
N TRP A 37 -10.84 -9.15 -0.70
CA TRP A 37 -10.10 -7.88 -0.66
C TRP A 37 -10.54 -6.95 -1.78
N HIS A 38 -10.69 -7.46 -3.00
CA HIS A 38 -11.12 -6.64 -4.14
C HIS A 38 -12.55 -6.13 -3.97
N PHE A 39 -13.44 -6.93 -3.36
CA PHE A 39 -14.80 -6.50 -3.06
C PHE A 39 -14.83 -5.38 -2.00
N GLU A 40 -14.14 -5.57 -0.87
CA GLU A 40 -14.10 -4.56 0.19
C GLU A 40 -13.34 -3.29 -0.22
N ARG A 41 -12.28 -3.42 -1.04
CA ARG A 41 -11.52 -2.29 -1.56
C ARG A 41 -12.34 -1.41 -2.51
N ARG A 42 -13.24 -1.99 -3.33
CA ARG A 42 -14.12 -1.21 -4.23
C ARG A 42 -15.13 -0.32 -3.49
N LYS A 43 -15.45 -0.64 -2.24
CA LYS A 43 -16.39 0.14 -1.41
C LYS A 43 -15.74 1.33 -0.72
N ARG A 44 -14.40 1.46 -0.76
CA ARG A 44 -13.63 2.37 0.10
C ARG A 44 -12.56 3.10 -0.69
N LEU A 45 -12.28 4.33 -0.29
CA LEU A 45 -11.12 5.05 -0.79
C LEU A 45 -9.86 4.48 -0.14
N SER A 46 -8.87 4.07 -0.93
CA SER A 46 -7.58 3.64 -0.41
C SER A 46 -6.70 4.83 -0.05
N SER A 47 -5.80 4.63 0.91
CA SER A 47 -4.83 5.64 1.35
C SER A 47 -3.98 6.21 0.21
N SER A 48 -3.74 5.44 -0.85
CA SER A 48 -3.03 5.87 -2.05
C SER A 48 -3.66 7.09 -2.74
N PHE A 49 -4.97 7.30 -2.60
CA PHE A 49 -5.67 8.45 -3.17
C PHE A 49 -5.81 9.61 -2.18
N PHE A 50 -5.39 9.45 -0.92
CA PHE A 50 -5.62 10.44 0.12
C PHE A 50 -4.95 11.77 -0.20
N LYS A 51 -3.67 11.75 -0.63
CA LYS A 51 -2.95 12.95 -1.06
C LYS A 51 -3.63 13.63 -2.24
N ASP A 52 -4.07 12.85 -3.23
CA ASP A 52 -4.74 13.35 -4.43
C ASP A 52 -6.07 14.03 -4.09
N ILE A 53 -6.80 13.55 -3.08
CA ILE A 53 -8.06 14.14 -2.65
C ILE A 53 -7.81 15.36 -1.77
N GLY A 54 -6.96 15.24 -0.76
CA GLY A 54 -6.73 16.28 0.25
C GLY A 54 -5.99 17.51 -0.28
N SER A 55 -5.20 17.38 -1.33
CA SER A 55 -4.47 18.52 -1.94
C SER A 55 -5.29 19.33 -2.95
N ARG A 56 -6.53 18.92 -3.25
CA ARG A 56 -7.35 19.59 -4.28
C ARG A 56 -8.06 20.82 -3.75
N ARG A 57 -8.13 21.84 -4.60
CA ARG A 57 -8.99 23.01 -4.38
C ARG A 57 -10.45 22.64 -4.63
N ALA A 58 -11.35 23.19 -3.83
CA ALA A 58 -12.79 22.94 -3.93
C ALA A 58 -13.37 23.30 -5.31
N SER A 59 -12.80 24.30 -5.99
CA SER A 59 -13.22 24.74 -7.32
C SER A 59 -12.76 23.83 -8.47
N THR A 60 -11.85 22.87 -8.23
CA THR A 60 -11.30 22.03 -9.31
C THR A 60 -12.20 20.81 -9.59
N PRO A 61 -12.71 20.63 -10.82
CA PRO A 61 -13.61 19.53 -11.18
C PRO A 61 -13.00 18.14 -10.92
N CYS A 62 -13.66 17.26 -10.18
CA CYS A 62 -13.10 15.97 -9.74
C CYS A 62 -13.28 14.81 -10.73
N THR A 63 -13.88 15.04 -11.90
CA THR A 63 -14.31 14.00 -12.84
C THR A 63 -13.20 13.02 -13.24
N ASN A 64 -11.99 13.52 -13.52
CA ASN A 64 -10.87 12.67 -13.90
C ASN A 64 -10.33 11.82 -12.74
N LEU A 65 -10.36 12.37 -11.51
CA LEU A 65 -9.96 11.63 -10.32
C LEU A 65 -10.95 10.49 -10.03
N VAL A 66 -12.26 10.77 -10.15
CA VAL A 66 -13.30 9.75 -10.00
C VAL A 66 -13.14 8.66 -11.03
N LYS A 67 -12.93 9.00 -12.32
CA LYS A 67 -12.66 8.00 -13.37
C LYS A 67 -11.45 7.13 -13.04
N ARG A 68 -10.36 7.71 -12.55
CA ARG A 68 -9.15 6.96 -12.14
C ARG A 68 -9.39 6.02 -10.96
N ILE A 69 -10.20 6.43 -9.99
CA ILE A 69 -10.53 5.61 -8.81
C ILE A 69 -11.45 4.45 -9.20
N VAL A 70 -12.48 4.71 -10.02
CA VAL A 70 -13.51 3.73 -10.38
C VAL A 70 -13.03 2.76 -11.47
N HIS A 71 -12.31 3.27 -12.48
CA HIS A 71 -11.93 2.51 -13.68
C HIS A 71 -10.40 2.34 -13.81
N GLY A 72 -9.68 2.34 -12.69
CA GLY A 72 -8.21 2.33 -12.68
C GLY A 72 -7.59 1.33 -13.67
N SER A 73 -6.51 1.74 -14.35
CA SER A 73 -5.84 0.94 -15.37
C SER A 73 -5.05 -0.22 -14.75
N HIS A 74 -5.21 -1.43 -15.29
CA HIS A 74 -4.43 -2.62 -14.91
C HIS A 74 -3.09 -2.74 -15.65
N VAL A 75 -2.48 -1.61 -16.04
CA VAL A 75 -1.21 -1.62 -16.76
C VAL A 75 -0.08 -1.88 -15.77
N LYS A 76 0.64 -2.99 -15.98
CA LYS A 76 1.88 -3.28 -15.27
C LYS A 76 3.04 -2.65 -16.03
N THR A 77 3.78 -1.74 -15.39
CA THR A 77 5.00 -1.16 -15.96
C THR A 77 6.23 -1.89 -15.40
N ALA A 78 7.35 -1.80 -16.12
CA ALA A 78 8.61 -2.40 -15.67
C ALA A 78 9.05 -1.86 -14.29
N ALA A 79 8.86 -0.56 -14.05
CA ALA A 79 9.13 0.06 -12.75
C ALA A 79 8.31 -0.58 -11.62
N MET A 80 7.00 -0.82 -11.83
CA MET A 80 6.16 -1.48 -10.82
C MET A 80 6.62 -2.91 -10.52
N SER A 81 7.10 -3.64 -11.52
CA SER A 81 7.65 -4.98 -11.33
C SER A 81 8.95 -4.95 -10.53
N TYR A 82 9.83 -3.98 -10.82
CA TYR A 82 11.08 -3.78 -10.09
C TYR A 82 10.84 -3.43 -8.62
N ASP A 83 9.94 -2.47 -8.36
CA ASP A 83 9.55 -2.07 -7.00
C ASP A 83 8.99 -3.26 -6.21
N HIS A 84 8.14 -4.07 -6.85
CA HIS A 84 7.56 -5.26 -6.23
C HIS A 84 8.62 -6.30 -5.86
N HIS A 85 9.59 -6.55 -6.75
CA HIS A 85 10.68 -7.48 -6.51
C HIS A 85 11.57 -7.00 -5.35
N THR A 86 11.96 -5.74 -5.38
CA THR A 86 12.80 -5.11 -4.36
C THR A 86 12.13 -5.13 -2.99
N ALA A 87 10.83 -4.79 -2.91
CA ALA A 87 10.07 -4.85 -1.67
C ALA A 87 9.99 -6.28 -1.10
N THR A 88 9.88 -7.28 -1.97
CA THR A 88 9.86 -8.69 -1.55
C THR A 88 11.18 -9.11 -0.92
N ILE A 89 12.30 -8.75 -1.54
CA ILE A 89 13.65 -9.02 -1.00
C ILE A 89 13.82 -8.30 0.34
N LEU A 90 13.46 -7.02 0.41
CA LEU A 90 13.62 -6.22 1.62
C LEU A 90 12.80 -6.78 2.79
N ASN A 91 11.56 -7.20 2.56
CA ASN A 91 10.74 -7.84 3.59
C ASN A 91 11.33 -9.17 4.08
N ARG A 92 11.93 -9.95 3.19
CA ARG A 92 12.61 -11.20 3.56
C ARG A 92 13.83 -10.93 4.45
N LEU A 93 14.69 -9.99 4.05
CA LEU A 93 15.88 -9.62 4.82
C LEU A 93 15.51 -9.04 6.19
N LEU A 94 14.46 -8.22 6.26
CA LEU A 94 13.93 -7.71 7.52
C LEU A 94 13.44 -8.84 8.43
N ALA A 95 12.70 -9.82 7.90
CA ALA A 95 12.24 -10.96 8.68
C ALA A 95 13.41 -11.81 9.20
N GLU A 96 14.43 -12.06 8.37
CA GLU A 96 15.64 -12.78 8.76
C GLU A 96 16.36 -12.05 9.91
N HIS A 97 16.52 -10.73 9.81
CA HIS A 97 17.16 -9.88 10.83
C HIS A 97 16.39 -9.82 12.15
N MET A 98 15.08 -9.62 12.09
CA MET A 98 14.23 -9.57 13.29
C MET A 98 14.21 -10.90 14.05
N ASN A 99 14.41 -12.02 13.35
CA ASN A 99 14.50 -13.36 13.96
C ASN A 99 15.90 -13.71 14.48
N THR A 100 16.96 -12.99 14.07
CA THR A 100 18.35 -13.25 14.52
C THR A 100 18.83 -12.35 15.66
N SER A 101 18.09 -11.30 16.04
CA SER A 101 18.53 -10.35 17.08
C SER A 101 17.72 -10.48 18.38
N PRO A 102 18.23 -11.15 19.42
CA PRO A 102 17.76 -10.94 20.79
C PRO A 102 18.42 -9.66 21.33
N GLY A 103 17.97 -8.48 20.91
CA GLY A 103 18.44 -7.22 21.46
C GLY A 103 18.19 -6.00 20.57
N PRO A 104 17.98 -4.81 21.15
CA PRO A 104 17.73 -3.60 20.37
C PRO A 104 19.00 -3.20 19.58
N PRO A 105 18.88 -2.86 18.29
CA PRO A 105 20.02 -2.42 17.50
C PRO A 105 20.54 -1.08 18.04
N SER A 106 21.85 -0.99 18.29
CA SER A 106 22.48 0.28 18.60
C SER A 106 22.29 1.26 17.44
N ARG A 107 22.21 2.55 17.76
CA ARG A 107 21.89 3.65 16.83
C ARG A 107 22.76 3.69 15.56
N ASN A 108 23.95 3.09 15.60
CA ASN A 108 24.91 3.03 14.50
C ASN A 108 24.66 1.87 13.52
N ALA A 109 23.93 0.82 13.94
CA ALA A 109 23.65 -0.32 13.08
C ALA A 109 22.67 0.04 11.95
N ALA A 110 21.66 0.87 12.23
CA ALA A 110 20.66 1.33 11.26
C ALA A 110 21.29 2.03 10.04
N CYS A 111 22.41 2.73 10.22
CA CYS A 111 23.12 3.43 9.15
C CYS A 111 23.93 2.49 8.24
N MET A 112 24.39 1.33 8.76
CA MET A 112 25.12 0.35 7.95
C MET A 112 24.20 -0.52 7.09
N TYR A 113 22.93 -0.70 7.49
CA TYR A 113 21.97 -1.50 6.73
C TYR A 113 21.54 -0.83 5.43
N THR A 114 21.46 0.50 5.39
CA THR A 114 21.15 1.23 4.16
C THR A 114 22.28 1.09 3.14
N GLU A 115 23.54 1.13 3.56
CA GLU A 115 24.69 1.02 2.65
C GLU A 115 24.83 -0.38 2.06
N LYS A 116 24.70 -1.45 2.86
CA LYS A 116 24.78 -2.83 2.34
C LYS A 116 23.63 -3.18 1.40
N ALA A 117 22.40 -2.76 1.72
CA ALA A 117 21.24 -2.99 0.86
C ALA A 117 21.32 -2.17 -0.45
N LEU A 118 21.81 -0.94 -0.39
CA LEU A 118 22.09 -0.13 -1.58
C LEU A 118 23.22 -0.75 -2.42
N SER A 119 24.28 -1.25 -1.79
CA SER A 119 25.40 -1.87 -2.49
C SER A 119 25.01 -3.19 -3.18
N SER A 120 24.13 -4.00 -2.59
CA SER A 120 23.63 -5.21 -3.26
C SER A 120 22.64 -4.89 -4.38
N ALA A 121 21.79 -3.87 -4.20
CA ALA A 121 20.87 -3.40 -5.23
C ALA A 121 21.62 -2.80 -6.45
N LEU A 122 22.70 -2.06 -6.19
CA LEU A 122 23.61 -1.52 -7.22
C LEU A 122 24.38 -2.63 -7.95
N ALA A 123 24.86 -3.65 -7.23
CA ALA A 123 25.54 -4.79 -7.86
C ALA A 123 24.62 -5.59 -8.80
N GLN A 124 23.33 -5.72 -8.44
CA GLN A 124 22.34 -6.35 -9.31
C GLN A 124 22.01 -5.49 -10.55
N THR A 125 22.01 -4.16 -10.44
CA THR A 125 21.74 -3.27 -11.59
C THR A 125 22.87 -3.29 -12.63
N VAL A 126 24.13 -3.40 -12.21
CA VAL A 126 25.28 -3.54 -13.13
C VAL A 126 25.23 -4.86 -13.92
N TRP A 127 24.70 -5.93 -13.33
CA TRP A 127 24.59 -7.23 -13.99
C TRP A 127 23.50 -7.24 -15.07
N TRP A 128 22.33 -6.66 -14.78
CA TRP A 128 21.25 -6.53 -15.76
C TRP A 128 21.59 -5.56 -16.91
N GLY A 129 22.35 -4.49 -16.64
CA GLY A 129 22.79 -3.55 -17.68
C GLY A 129 23.81 -4.12 -18.68
N LYS A 130 24.60 -5.12 -18.28
CA LYS A 130 25.57 -5.81 -19.16
C LYS A 130 24.98 -6.91 -20.04
N MET A 131 23.76 -7.37 -19.75
CA MET A 131 23.06 -8.39 -20.55
C MET A 131 22.13 -7.81 -21.63
N VAL A 132 21.94 -6.48 -21.66
CA VAL A 132 20.98 -5.79 -22.55
C VAL A 132 21.68 -4.90 -23.60
N LEU A 133 23.01 -4.97 -23.70
CA LEU A 133 23.80 -4.33 -24.77
C LEU A 133 24.50 -5.37 -25.63
#